data_AF-A0A1Q3ERG7-F1
#
_entry.id   AF-A0A1Q3ERG7-F1
#
_cell.length_a   1.000
_cell.length_b   1.000
_cell.length_c   1.000
_cell.angle_alpha   90.00
_cell.angle_beta   90.00
_cell.angle_gamma   90.00
#
_symmetry.space_group_name_H-M   'P 1'
#
loop_
_entity.id
_entity.type
_entity.pdbx_description
1 polymer ?
#
loop_
_entity_poly.entity_id
_entity_poly.type
_entity_poly.pdbx_seq_one_letter_code
_entity_poly.pdbx_strand_id
1 'polypeptide(L)'
;MDSLATAYEGCYGVFVNTDTSSVGQKTEIYAAIKMFEQAHRTPEMRHFVWSSLDYSSKLGKFNPKYKATHMDAKGIVNDYLRSQPSSHAGESLSWTILTTGPYMENLAGDLFKNAKTVQ
;
A
#
# COMPACT_ATOMS: atom_id res chain seq x y z
N MET A 1 -2.23 1.55 18.70
CA MET A 1 -0.98 0.89 18.27
C MET A 1 -0.79 -0.42 18.99
N ASP A 2 -1.16 -0.51 20.26
CA ASP A 2 -1.10 -1.74 21.05
C ASP A 2 -1.82 -2.92 20.38
N SER A 3 -3.00 -2.67 19.76
CA SER A 3 -3.73 -3.68 18.98
C SER A 3 -2.95 -4.23 17.78
N LEU A 4 -2.04 -3.45 17.19
CA LEU A 4 -1.25 -3.87 16.04
C LEU A 4 -0.08 -4.77 16.46
N ALA A 5 0.54 -4.48 17.61
CA ALA A 5 1.58 -5.32 18.17
C ALA A 5 1.04 -6.72 18.49
N THR A 6 -0.13 -6.79 19.14
CA THR A 6 -0.81 -8.06 19.41
C THR A 6 -1.18 -8.80 18.11
N ALA A 7 -1.63 -8.09 17.08
CA ALA A 7 -1.98 -8.71 15.80
C ALA A 7 -0.77 -9.30 15.06
N TYR A 8 0.45 -8.83 15.34
CA TYR A 8 1.67 -9.30 14.69
C TYR A 8 2.40 -10.40 15.48
N GLU A 9 2.04 -10.61 16.74
CA GLU A 9 2.67 -11.59 17.61
C GLU A 9 2.63 -13.00 16.98
N GLY A 10 3.80 -13.64 16.89
CA GLY A 10 3.94 -14.98 16.30
C GLY A 10 3.80 -15.05 14.78
N CYS A 11 3.57 -13.94 14.08
CA CYS A 11 3.43 -13.92 12.63
C CYS A 11 4.80 -13.86 11.94
N TYR A 12 5.03 -14.78 10.98
CA TYR A 12 6.22 -14.75 10.12
C TYR A 12 6.20 -13.59 9.12
N GLY A 13 5.03 -13.21 8.65
CA GLY A 13 4.89 -12.18 7.63
C GLY A 13 3.52 -11.52 7.70
N VAL A 14 3.41 -10.35 7.08
CA VAL A 14 2.16 -9.60 7.00
C VAL A 14 1.93 -9.09 5.58
N PHE A 15 0.69 -9.24 5.11
CA PHE A 15 0.20 -8.59 3.91
C PHE A 15 -0.66 -7.39 4.32
N VAL A 16 -0.18 -6.19 4.01
CA VAL A 16 -0.85 -4.95 4.40
C VAL A 16 -1.55 -4.35 3.20
N ASN A 17 -2.87 -4.23 3.30
CA ASN A 17 -3.71 -3.52 2.35
C ASN A 17 -4.64 -2.55 3.10
N THR A 18 -4.48 -1.27 2.82
CA THR A 18 -5.27 -0.18 3.40
C THR A 18 -6.25 0.38 2.40
N ASP A 19 -7.35 0.96 2.89
CA ASP A 19 -8.36 1.62 2.06
C ASP A 19 -8.34 3.14 2.27
N THR A 20 -7.84 3.87 1.27
CA THR A 20 -7.81 5.33 1.26
C THR A 20 -9.20 5.94 1.40
N SER A 21 -10.23 5.27 0.87
CA SER A 21 -11.59 5.80 0.84
C SER A 21 -12.16 5.93 2.26
N SER A 22 -11.81 4.98 3.13
CA SER A 22 -12.24 4.96 4.52
C SER A 22 -11.48 5.95 5.41
N VAL A 23 -10.16 6.06 5.26
CA VAL A 23 -9.31 6.79 6.24
C VAL A 23 -8.69 8.08 5.72
N GLY A 24 -8.72 8.29 4.41
CA GLY A 24 -8.05 9.38 3.72
C GLY A 24 -6.53 9.21 3.58
N GLN A 25 -5.96 9.88 2.59
CA GLN A 25 -4.55 9.75 2.20
C GLN A 25 -3.56 9.99 3.35
N LYS A 26 -3.76 11.04 4.15
CA LYS A 26 -2.86 11.37 5.27
C LYS A 26 -2.78 10.23 6.29
N THR A 27 -3.94 9.71 6.67
CA THR A 27 -4.04 8.63 7.67
C THR A 27 -3.48 7.33 7.12
N GLU A 28 -3.73 7.03 5.84
CA GLU A 28 -3.19 5.82 5.21
C GLU A 28 -1.67 5.81 5.17
N ILE A 29 -1.04 6.92 4.76
CA ILE A 29 0.43 7.03 4.73
C ILE A 29 1.00 6.84 6.14
N TYR A 30 0.43 7.53 7.13
CA TYR A 30 0.88 7.42 8.52
C TYR A 30 0.71 5.98 9.05
N ALA A 31 -0.45 5.36 8.82
CA ALA A 31 -0.74 4.01 9.27
C ALA A 31 0.20 2.99 8.63
N ALA A 32 0.46 3.09 7.32
CA ALA A 32 1.36 2.18 6.61
C ALA A 32 2.81 2.25 7.14
N ILE A 33 3.32 3.47 7.40
CA ILE A 33 4.63 3.66 8.04
C ILE A 33 4.66 2.98 9.41
N LYS A 34 3.61 3.16 10.22
CA LYS A 34 3.55 2.57 11.56
C LYS A 34 3.40 1.06 11.55
N MET A 35 2.71 0.51 10.56
CA MET A 35 2.65 -0.93 10.30
C MET A 35 4.02 -1.51 9.93
N PHE A 36 4.79 -0.81 9.10
CA PHE A 36 6.16 -1.21 8.76
C PHE A 36 7.12 -1.12 9.95
N GLU A 37 7.03 -0.04 10.75
CA GLU A 37 7.81 0.08 11.98
C GLU A 37 7.45 -1.03 12.98
N GLN A 38 6.17 -1.39 13.11
CA GLN A 38 5.75 -2.46 14.02
C GLN A 38 6.24 -3.84 13.55
N ALA A 39 6.28 -4.07 12.23
CA ALA A 39 6.87 -5.27 11.65
C ALA A 39 8.34 -5.42 12.07
N HIS A 40 9.11 -4.33 12.08
CA HIS A 40 10.50 -4.33 12.57
C HIS A 40 10.64 -4.63 14.07
N ARG A 41 9.65 -4.23 14.88
CA ARG A 41 9.65 -4.47 16.32
C ARG A 41 9.21 -5.89 16.68
N THR A 42 8.66 -6.65 15.72
CA THR A 42 8.11 -7.98 15.96
C THR A 42 9.19 -9.04 15.73
N PRO A 43 9.62 -9.80 16.76
CA PRO A 43 10.76 -10.71 16.66
C PRO A 43 10.63 -11.83 15.62
N GLU A 44 9.41 -12.30 15.36
CA GLU A 44 9.12 -13.39 14.43
C GLU A 44 8.91 -12.91 12.99
N MET A 45 8.71 -11.61 12.80
CA MET A 45 8.39 -11.04 11.50
C MET A 45 9.62 -11.04 10.59
N ARG A 46 9.47 -11.63 9.42
CA ARG A 46 10.50 -11.77 8.38
C ARG A 46 10.10 -11.12 7.07
N HIS A 47 8.81 -11.00 6.77
CA HIS A 47 8.36 -10.46 5.49
C HIS A 47 7.17 -9.50 5.58
N PHE A 48 7.35 -8.27 5.10
CA PHE A 48 6.30 -7.27 4.96
C PHE A 48 5.90 -7.08 3.49
N VAL A 49 4.67 -7.41 3.13
CA VAL A 49 4.15 -7.22 1.77
C VAL A 49 3.17 -6.04 1.77
N TRP A 50 3.47 -5.02 0.98
CA TRP A 50 2.62 -3.85 0.80
C TRP A 50 1.78 -3.96 -0.46
N SER A 51 0.45 -3.97 -0.30
CA SER A 51 -0.50 -3.85 -1.40
C SER A 51 -0.57 -2.41 -1.88
N SER A 52 -0.09 -2.19 -3.11
CA SER A 52 0.18 -0.87 -3.63
C SER A 52 -0.47 -0.59 -4.98
N LEU A 53 -0.38 0.69 -5.35
CA LEU A 53 -0.70 1.26 -6.65
C LEU A 53 0.46 2.17 -7.09
N ASP A 54 0.43 2.60 -8.35
CA ASP A 54 1.40 3.54 -8.88
C ASP A 54 1.30 4.92 -8.23
N TYR A 55 2.41 5.66 -8.22
CA TYR A 55 2.42 7.05 -7.75
C TYR A 55 2.01 7.99 -8.88
N SER A 56 0.71 8.10 -9.15
CA SER A 56 0.14 8.83 -10.30
C SER A 56 0.61 10.28 -10.42
N SER A 57 0.65 11.03 -9.31
CA SER A 57 1.18 12.39 -9.31
C SER A 57 2.65 12.42 -9.74
N LYS A 58 3.49 11.50 -9.24
CA LYS A 58 4.91 11.43 -9.61
C LYS A 58 5.09 11.03 -11.08
N LEU A 59 4.35 10.03 -11.55
CA LEU A 59 4.35 9.61 -12.97
C LEU A 59 3.88 10.74 -13.90
N GLY A 60 2.86 11.50 -13.48
CA GLY A 60 2.32 12.66 -14.17
C GLY A 60 3.16 13.94 -14.07
N LYS A 61 4.41 13.85 -13.59
CA LYS A 61 5.31 15.01 -13.36
C LYS A 61 4.67 16.10 -12.48
N PHE A 62 3.91 15.66 -11.48
CA PHE A 62 3.15 16.49 -10.54
C PHE A 62 2.11 17.41 -11.19
N ASN A 63 1.69 17.11 -12.42
CA ASN A 63 0.55 17.80 -13.02
C ASN A 63 -0.73 17.41 -12.27
N PRO A 64 -1.50 18.37 -11.72
CA PRO A 64 -2.72 18.10 -10.96
C PRO A 64 -3.77 17.28 -11.72
N LYS A 65 -3.74 17.29 -13.06
CA LYS A 65 -4.64 16.48 -13.91
C LYS A 65 -4.55 14.98 -13.62
N TYR A 66 -3.38 14.47 -13.23
CA TYR A 66 -3.15 13.04 -13.00
C TYR A 66 -3.22 12.65 -11.52
N LYS A 67 -3.63 13.58 -10.64
CA LYS A 67 -3.75 13.31 -9.21
C LYS A 67 -4.85 12.28 -8.96
N ALA A 68 -4.51 11.18 -8.32
CA ALA A 68 -5.45 10.18 -7.83
C ALA A 68 -5.11 9.86 -6.38
N THR A 69 -5.94 10.31 -5.44
CA THR A 69 -5.66 10.31 -4.00
C THR A 69 -5.22 8.94 -3.45
N HIS A 70 -5.91 7.87 -3.86
CA HIS A 70 -5.63 6.50 -3.41
C HIS A 70 -4.36 5.91 -4.05
N MET A 71 -4.10 6.26 -5.30
CA MET A 71 -2.85 5.89 -5.99
C MET A 71 -1.65 6.61 -5.36
N ASP A 72 -1.77 7.92 -5.13
CA ASP A 72 -0.73 8.73 -4.52
C ASP A 72 -0.43 8.30 -3.08
N ALA A 73 -1.44 7.98 -2.27
CA ALA A 73 -1.25 7.48 -0.91
C ALA A 73 -0.35 6.23 -0.90
N LYS A 74 -0.68 5.23 -1.73
CA LYS A 74 0.07 3.98 -1.84
C LYS A 74 1.44 4.18 -2.50
N GLY A 75 1.50 5.03 -3.51
CA GLY A 75 2.73 5.41 -4.22
C GLY A 75 3.76 6.11 -3.34
N ILE A 76 3.33 6.98 -2.43
CA ILE A 76 4.20 7.62 -1.43
C ILE A 76 4.82 6.56 -0.51
N VAL A 77 4.02 5.59 -0.06
CA VAL A 77 4.51 4.49 0.80
C VAL A 77 5.52 3.62 0.04
N ASN A 78 5.37 3.45 -1.29
CA ASN A 78 6.36 2.74 -2.09
C ASN A 78 7.74 3.40 -2.04
N ASP A 79 7.79 4.72 -2.19
CA ASP A 79 9.04 5.47 -2.11
C ASP A 79 9.63 5.42 -0.69
N TYR A 80 8.77 5.48 0.33
CA TYR A 80 9.19 5.25 1.71
C TYR A 80 9.83 3.86 1.87
N LEU A 81 9.16 2.77 1.48
CA LEU A 81 9.69 1.42 1.61
C LEU A 81 11.02 1.25 0.85
N ARG A 82 11.13 1.79 -0.38
CA ARG A 82 12.38 1.77 -1.17
C ARG A 82 13.55 2.49 -0.51
N SER A 83 13.28 3.42 0.42
CA SER A 83 14.32 4.06 1.21
C SER A 83 14.76 3.26 2.44
N GLN A 84 14.06 2.17 2.77
CA GLN A 84 14.35 1.32 3.91
C GLN A 84 15.21 0.12 3.50
N PRO A 85 16.09 -0.38 4.38
CA PRO A 85 16.82 -1.62 4.12
C PRO A 85 15.84 -2.80 3.94
N SER A 86 16.23 -3.77 3.13
CA SER A 86 15.52 -5.04 2.94
C SER A 86 16.56 -6.15 2.90
N SER A 87 16.48 -7.12 3.82
CA SER A 87 17.38 -8.27 3.79
C SER A 87 16.84 -9.34 2.86
N HIS A 88 17.72 -9.94 2.05
CA HIS A 88 17.38 -11.10 1.21
C HIS A 88 17.80 -12.42 1.88
N ALA A 89 18.56 -12.33 2.99
CA ALA A 89 19.19 -13.47 3.67
C ALA A 89 18.46 -13.87 4.98
N GLY A 90 17.32 -13.22 5.31
CA GLY A 90 16.49 -13.57 6.46
C GLY A 90 16.98 -13.05 7.82
N GLU A 91 18.09 -12.32 7.86
CA GLU A 91 18.68 -11.74 9.08
C GLU A 91 17.89 -10.54 9.62
N SER A 92 17.12 -9.86 8.76
CA SER A 92 16.24 -8.75 9.12
C SER A 92 14.99 -8.74 8.24
N LEU A 93 14.04 -7.83 8.53
CA LEU A 93 12.78 -7.75 7.80
C LEU A 93 13.04 -7.53 6.30
N SER A 94 12.52 -8.43 5.47
CA SER A 94 12.37 -8.22 4.03
C SER A 94 11.07 -7.49 3.76
N TRP A 95 11.04 -6.66 2.72
CA TRP A 95 9.78 -6.09 2.24
C TRP A 95 9.59 -6.26 0.74
N THR A 96 8.34 -6.31 0.30
CA THR A 96 7.94 -6.41 -1.10
C THR A 96 6.77 -5.48 -1.38
N ILE A 97 6.80 -4.82 -2.53
CA ILE A 97 5.71 -3.97 -3.01
C ILE A 97 4.98 -4.76 -4.10
N LEU A 98 3.70 -5.03 -3.88
CA LEU A 98 2.82 -5.62 -4.88
C LEU A 98 1.98 -4.50 -5.50
N THR A 99 2.39 -4.01 -6.67
CA THR A 99 1.58 -3.05 -7.44
C THR A 99 0.48 -3.79 -8.19
N THR A 100 -0.77 -3.43 -7.92
CA THR A 100 -1.94 -4.07 -8.49
C THR A 100 -2.56 -3.23 -9.61
N GLY A 101 -3.19 -3.91 -10.57
CA GLY A 101 -4.03 -3.29 -11.58
C GLY A 101 -5.51 -3.23 -11.17
N PRO A 102 -6.39 -2.74 -12.04
CA PRO A 102 -7.83 -2.80 -11.81
C PRO A 102 -8.30 -4.23 -11.53
N TYR A 103 -9.17 -4.39 -10.52
CA TYR A 103 -9.80 -5.68 -10.24
C TYR A 103 -10.66 -6.12 -11.43
N MET A 104 -10.54 -7.39 -11.83
CA MET A 104 -11.32 -7.94 -12.94
C MET A 104 -12.83 -7.93 -12.63
N GLU A 105 -13.18 -8.06 -11.35
CA GLU A 105 -14.53 -7.96 -10.81
C GLU A 105 -15.17 -6.59 -11.12
N ASN A 106 -14.37 -5.53 -11.20
CA ASN A 106 -14.87 -4.19 -11.54
C ASN A 106 -15.35 -4.10 -13.00
N LEU A 107 -14.96 -5.02 -13.89
CA LEU A 107 -15.48 -5.08 -15.26
C LEU A 107 -16.98 -5.38 -15.29
N ALA A 108 -17.47 -6.19 -14.35
CA ALA A 108 -18.90 -6.47 -14.17
C ALA A 108 -19.59 -5.46 -13.24
N GLY A 109 -18.82 -4.61 -12.57
CA GLY A 109 -19.29 -3.60 -11.62
C GLY A 109 -19.75 -2.30 -12.28
N ASP A 110 -20.14 -1.33 -11.46
CA ASP A 110 -20.68 -0.04 -11.90
C ASP A 110 -19.66 0.83 -12.65
N LEU A 111 -18.36 0.54 -12.51
CA LEU A 111 -17.27 1.29 -13.13
C LEU A 111 -17.42 1.43 -14.65
N PHE A 112 -18.00 0.43 -15.32
CA PHE A 112 -18.18 0.43 -16.78
C PHE A 112 -19.64 0.49 -17.24
N LYS A 113 -20.62 0.55 -16.32
CA LYS A 113 -22.05 0.52 -16.70
C LYS A 113 -22.51 1.77 -17.46
N ASN A 114 -21.85 2.91 -17.27
CA ASN A 114 -22.19 4.17 -17.92
C ASN A 114 -21.32 4.52 -19.14
N ALA A 115 -20.52 3.58 -19.66
CA ALA A 115 -19.69 3.82 -20.86
C ALA A 115 -20.50 3.90 -22.17
N LYS A 116 -21.84 3.80 -22.10
CA LYS A 116 -22.73 4.10 -23.23
C LYS A 116 -23.33 5.49 -23.00
N THR A 117 -22.80 6.50 -23.70
CA THR A 117 -23.53 7.55 -24.45
C THR A 117 -22.54 8.65 -24.81
N VAL A 118 -21.79 8.46 -25.89
CA VAL A 118 -21.41 9.56 -26.77
C VAL A 118 -21.85 9.09 -28.15
N GLN A 119 -23.02 9.57 -28.56
CA GLN A 119 -23.53 9.47 -29.92
C GLN A 119 -23.27 10.81 -30.60
#